data_AF-A0A9P0K065-F1
#
_entry.id   AF-A0A9P0K065-F1
#
_cell.length_a   1.000
_cell.length_b   1.000
_cell.length_c   1.000
_cell.angle_alpha   90.00
_cell.angle_beta   90.00
_cell.angle_gamma   90.00
#
_symmetry.space_group_name_H-M   'P 1'
#
loop_
_entity.id
_entity.type
_entity.pdbx_description
1 polymer ?
#
loop_
_entity_poly.entity_id
_entity_poly.type
_entity_poly.pdbx_seq_one_letter_code
_entity_poly.pdbx_strand_id
1 'polypeptide(L)'
;MDVMEEVLKQLQQVGMMTDIYSYIITNLDVQTLDLSPYQYAGTNITLGRIIDPEDTEVMQLAESIYKFRKSREVNTEDEVLFPSWKMRYETALIADAVQLFYETLYDLTIDKKKSITATPLSCHEDSSWNEGYTITNSMKTKSVKGLTGLIRFDTEGFRSDFNIDIMELSLGGLITVGQWNSLRRSLNIYRPEKTSTRSGVENIFNRTLTVIITISQPYGMLTETTTQLVGNDRFEGFCIDVIRELSHILGFNYTFVIQEDGVNGVFNLTTGLWNGMIREVMEGRADLAITDLTVTSERETAVDFTMPFMNLGISILYKKPEPAPPSLFMFVSPFSAMVWIMLGVSYFIVSLCIFVMGRLAPAEWQNPYPCVDEPEFLVNQFSIRNSLWFTMGALMQQGSELAPISISTRAASGVWWLFVLIMVSSYTANLAAFLTVETLVTSFKDIEELASQDEIKFGAKKGGATANYFRTHHTGMA
;
A
#
# COMPACT_ATOMS: atom_id res chain seq x y z
N MET A 1 18.90 -40.84 9.27
CA MET A 1 17.80 -41.05 8.31
C MET A 1 16.47 -41.00 9.02
N ASP A 2 16.29 -41.74 10.11
CA ASP A 2 15.07 -41.76 10.92
C ASP A 2 14.61 -40.37 11.39
N VAL A 3 15.56 -39.47 11.68
CA VAL A 3 15.27 -38.07 12.04
C VAL A 3 14.65 -37.29 10.88
N MET A 4 15.06 -37.54 9.63
CA MET A 4 14.54 -36.78 8.47
C MET A 4 13.10 -37.17 8.15
N GLU A 5 12.79 -38.47 8.23
CA GLU A 5 11.43 -38.97 8.05
C GLU A 5 10.48 -38.39 9.10
N GLU A 6 10.92 -38.38 10.36
CA GLU A 6 10.13 -37.80 11.46
C GLU A 6 9.96 -36.28 11.31
N VAL A 7 10.99 -35.56 10.87
CA VAL A 7 10.90 -34.11 10.62
C VAL A 7 9.89 -33.79 9.51
N LEU A 8 9.94 -34.50 8.37
CA LEU A 8 8.98 -34.28 7.27
C LEU A 8 7.54 -34.57 7.71
N LYS A 9 7.35 -35.62 8.51
CA LYS A 9 6.05 -35.97 9.09
C LYS A 9 5.54 -34.89 10.04
N GLN A 10 6.40 -34.35 10.91
CA GLN A 10 6.03 -33.27 11.83
C GLN A 10 5.73 -31.97 11.09
N LEU A 11 6.49 -31.62 10.06
CA LEU A 11 6.22 -30.45 9.21
C LEU A 11 4.83 -30.54 8.57
N GLN A 12 4.44 -31.72 8.09
CA GLN A 12 3.11 -31.96 7.57
C GLN A 12 2.03 -31.83 8.66
N GLN A 13 2.24 -32.42 9.83
CA GLN A 13 1.27 -32.37 10.95
C GLN A 13 1.03 -30.95 11.48
N VAL A 14 2.06 -30.10 11.46
CA VAL A 14 1.99 -28.70 11.91
C VAL A 14 1.49 -27.77 10.80
N GLY A 15 1.27 -28.28 9.58
CA GLY A 15 0.78 -27.48 8.45
C GLY A 15 1.86 -26.58 7.81
N MET A 16 3.14 -26.92 7.98
CA MET A 16 4.26 -26.22 7.33
C MET A 16 4.62 -26.82 5.96
N MET A 17 3.72 -27.59 5.36
CA MET A 17 3.87 -28.16 4.02
C MET A 17 2.82 -27.51 3.10
N THR A 18 3.08 -26.25 2.74
CA THR A 18 2.27 -25.46 1.79
C THR A 18 3.15 -24.91 0.66
N ASP A 19 2.55 -24.27 -0.33
CA ASP A 19 3.20 -23.63 -1.48
C ASP A 19 4.08 -22.41 -1.12
N ILE A 20 3.90 -21.87 0.08
CA ILE A 20 4.69 -20.75 0.62
C ILE A 20 6.09 -21.22 1.06
N TYR A 21 6.24 -22.49 1.44
CA TYR A 21 7.49 -23.03 1.96
C TYR A 21 8.36 -23.66 0.86
N SER A 22 9.68 -23.51 1.02
CA SER A 22 10.68 -24.15 0.16
C SER A 22 11.76 -24.80 1.03
N TYR A 23 12.00 -26.08 0.83
CA TYR A 23 12.96 -26.88 1.60
C TYR A 23 14.10 -27.37 0.73
N ILE A 24 15.33 -27.19 1.23
CA ILE A 24 16.54 -27.75 0.63
C ILE A 24 17.10 -28.80 1.58
N ILE A 25 17.10 -30.05 1.14
CA ILE A 25 17.59 -31.17 1.95
C ILE A 25 19.02 -31.51 1.50
N THR A 26 19.96 -31.38 2.44
CA THR A 26 21.40 -31.55 2.19
C THR A 26 21.86 -33.00 2.25
N ASN A 27 21.03 -33.90 2.77
CA ASN A 27 21.35 -35.32 2.83
C ASN A 27 21.25 -35.94 1.42
N LEU A 28 22.25 -36.75 1.04
CA LEU A 28 22.37 -37.37 -0.27
C LEU A 28 21.53 -38.66 -0.42
N ASP A 29 20.98 -39.17 0.69
CA ASP A 29 20.20 -40.41 0.74
C ASP A 29 18.69 -40.21 0.73
N VAL A 30 18.20 -38.97 0.60
CA VAL A 30 16.77 -38.65 0.73
C VAL A 30 15.92 -39.36 -0.32
N GLN A 31 16.51 -39.72 -1.46
CA GLN A 31 15.86 -40.55 -2.48
C GLN A 31 15.37 -41.91 -1.96
N THR A 32 15.94 -42.42 -0.87
CA THR A 32 15.55 -43.71 -0.28
C THR A 32 14.29 -43.61 0.60
N LEU A 33 13.87 -42.39 0.95
CA LEU A 33 12.65 -42.11 1.71
C LEU A 33 11.43 -42.06 0.77
N ASP A 34 10.26 -42.45 1.28
CA ASP A 34 9.01 -42.28 0.56
C ASP A 34 8.53 -40.83 0.65
N LEU A 35 8.65 -40.09 -0.46
CA LEU A 35 8.21 -38.71 -0.56
C LEU A 35 6.79 -38.57 -1.14
N SER A 36 6.10 -39.67 -1.46
CA SER A 36 4.76 -39.64 -2.03
C SER A 36 3.73 -38.86 -1.20
N PRO A 37 3.74 -38.87 0.16
CA PRO A 37 2.78 -38.11 0.95
C PRO A 37 2.90 -36.59 0.80
N TYR A 38 4.05 -36.11 0.32
CA TYR A 38 4.40 -34.69 0.24
C TYR A 38 4.31 -34.11 -1.17
N GLN A 39 4.13 -34.94 -2.21
CA GLN A 39 4.08 -34.52 -3.61
C GLN A 39 2.93 -33.55 -3.92
N TYR A 40 1.81 -33.69 -3.21
CA TYR A 40 0.60 -32.88 -3.43
C TYR A 40 0.48 -31.69 -2.47
N ALA A 41 1.46 -31.47 -1.60
CA ALA A 41 1.44 -30.40 -0.61
C ALA A 41 1.72 -29.00 -1.20
N GLY A 42 2.20 -28.93 -2.46
CA GLY A 42 2.55 -27.67 -3.12
C GLY A 42 3.92 -27.09 -2.74
N THR A 43 4.55 -27.62 -1.69
CA THR A 43 5.87 -27.22 -1.21
C THR A 43 6.99 -27.57 -2.18
N ASN A 44 7.88 -26.62 -2.49
CA ASN A 44 9.05 -26.89 -3.32
C ASN A 44 10.13 -27.59 -2.48
N ILE A 45 10.43 -28.86 -2.79
CA ILE A 45 11.46 -29.65 -2.11
C ILE A 45 12.60 -29.94 -3.09
N THR A 46 13.78 -29.44 -2.78
CA THR A 46 15.01 -29.66 -3.57
C THR A 46 16.00 -30.50 -2.77
N LEU A 47 16.67 -31.45 -3.40
CA LEU A 47 17.64 -32.33 -2.75
C LEU A 47 18.79 -32.74 -3.68
N GLY A 48 19.89 -33.18 -3.09
CA GLY A 48 21.05 -33.69 -3.83
C GLY A 48 21.10 -35.22 -3.88
N ARG A 49 21.60 -35.78 -4.97
CA ARG A 49 21.81 -37.22 -5.18
C ARG A 49 23.15 -37.47 -5.85
N ILE A 50 23.87 -38.51 -5.43
CA ILE A 50 25.12 -38.94 -6.10
C ILE A 50 24.95 -40.26 -6.87
N ILE A 51 24.18 -41.21 -6.32
CA ILE A 51 23.94 -42.49 -6.98
C ILE A 51 22.83 -42.34 -8.00
N ASP A 52 23.08 -42.70 -9.25
CA ASP A 52 22.03 -42.79 -10.26
C ASP A 52 21.37 -44.19 -10.23
N PRO A 53 20.10 -44.33 -9.80
CA PRO A 53 19.41 -45.60 -9.75
C PRO A 53 19.13 -46.21 -11.14
N GLU A 54 19.26 -45.41 -12.20
CA GLU A 54 19.11 -45.86 -13.59
C GLU A 54 20.42 -46.45 -14.16
N ASP A 55 21.56 -46.31 -13.47
CA ASP A 55 22.81 -46.93 -13.92
C ASP A 55 22.73 -48.47 -13.82
N THR A 56 23.09 -49.12 -14.92
CA THR A 56 23.16 -50.57 -15.05
C THR A 56 23.99 -51.26 -13.95
N GLU A 57 25.10 -50.67 -13.52
CA GLU A 57 25.96 -51.25 -12.47
C GLU A 57 25.26 -51.22 -11.10
N VAL A 58 24.55 -50.13 -10.82
CA VAL A 58 23.74 -49.96 -9.60
C VAL A 58 22.57 -50.94 -9.59
N MET A 59 21.89 -51.11 -10.72
CA MET A 59 20.80 -52.07 -10.86
C MET A 59 21.27 -53.52 -10.64
N GLN A 60 22.40 -53.91 -11.22
CA GLN A 60 22.96 -55.26 -11.06
C GLN A 60 23.37 -55.53 -9.61
N LEU A 61 24.03 -54.57 -8.95
CA LEU A 61 24.39 -54.71 -7.56
C LEU A 61 23.14 -54.79 -6.66
N ALA A 62 22.14 -53.93 -6.88
CA ALA A 62 20.88 -53.97 -6.15
C ALA A 62 20.20 -55.34 -6.28
N GLU A 63 20.16 -55.91 -7.48
CA GLU A 63 19.60 -57.25 -7.73
C GLU A 63 20.40 -58.36 -7.04
N SER A 64 21.74 -58.26 -7.04
CA SER A 64 22.61 -59.24 -6.36
C SER A 64 22.44 -59.20 -4.84
N ILE A 65 22.31 -58.01 -4.26
CA ILE A 65 22.03 -57.81 -2.83
C ILE A 65 20.66 -58.39 -2.48
N TYR A 66 19.66 -58.17 -3.33
CA TYR A 66 18.33 -58.74 -3.18
C TYR A 66 18.35 -60.27 -3.18
N LYS A 67 19.01 -60.88 -4.19
CA LYS A 67 19.17 -62.35 -4.29
C LYS A 67 19.89 -62.93 -3.08
N PHE A 68 20.92 -62.23 -2.58
CA PHE A 68 21.67 -62.65 -1.39
C PHE A 68 20.86 -62.53 -0.09
N ARG A 69 20.03 -61.49 0.07
CA ARG A 69 19.12 -61.38 1.22
C ARG A 69 18.05 -62.47 1.19
N LYS A 70 17.44 -62.70 0.02
CA LYS A 70 16.43 -63.74 -0.18
C LYS A 70 16.94 -65.15 0.12
N SER A 71 18.21 -65.45 -0.16
CA SER A 71 18.78 -66.77 0.15
C SER A 71 19.04 -66.99 1.65
N ARG A 72 19.04 -65.92 2.46
CA ARG A 72 19.38 -65.96 3.88
C ARG A 72 18.15 -65.82 4.80
N GLU A 73 17.11 -65.12 4.34
CA GLU A 73 15.83 -65.02 5.03
C GLU A 73 14.83 -66.04 4.45
N VAL A 74 14.61 -67.13 5.20
CA VAL A 74 13.82 -68.29 4.75
C VAL A 74 12.30 -68.03 4.76
N ASN A 75 11.79 -66.95 5.35
CA ASN A 75 10.34 -66.79 5.60
C ASN A 75 9.81 -65.35 5.44
N THR A 76 9.80 -64.81 4.22
CA THR A 76 8.98 -63.62 3.91
C THR A 76 8.35 -63.78 2.53
N GLU A 77 7.02 -63.89 2.50
CA GLU A 77 6.17 -63.99 1.30
C GLU A 77 6.08 -62.67 0.51
N ASP A 78 6.78 -61.63 0.94
CA ASP A 78 6.76 -60.33 0.26
C ASP A 78 7.74 -60.30 -0.91
N GLU A 79 7.18 -60.44 -2.11
CA GLU A 79 7.79 -60.33 -3.44
C GLU A 79 8.33 -58.91 -3.76
N VAL A 80 8.87 -58.18 -2.80
CA VAL A 80 9.30 -56.80 -3.02
C VAL A 80 10.75 -56.77 -3.52
N LEU A 81 10.89 -56.73 -4.84
CA LEU A 81 12.12 -56.37 -5.55
C LEU A 81 12.81 -55.21 -4.82
N PHE A 82 14.08 -55.37 -4.40
CA PHE A 82 14.85 -54.27 -3.82
C PHE A 82 15.11 -53.23 -4.92
N PRO A 83 14.44 -52.06 -4.89
CA PRO A 83 14.58 -51.10 -5.97
C PRO A 83 15.96 -50.45 -5.89
N SER A 84 16.60 -50.21 -7.04
CA SER A 84 17.91 -49.53 -7.11
C SER A 84 17.92 -48.19 -6.38
N TRP A 85 16.80 -47.45 -6.38
CA TRP A 85 16.63 -46.16 -5.70
C TRP A 85 16.63 -46.24 -4.17
N LYS A 86 16.46 -47.43 -3.57
CA LYS A 86 16.60 -47.64 -2.12
C LYS A 86 18.03 -47.90 -1.67
N MET A 87 19.00 -47.97 -2.60
CA MET A 87 20.41 -48.14 -2.25
C MET A 87 20.93 -46.88 -1.52
N ARG A 88 21.51 -47.08 -0.34
CA ARG A 88 22.14 -46.00 0.44
C ARG A 88 23.52 -45.66 -0.13
N TYR A 89 23.86 -44.38 -0.09
CA TYR A 89 25.16 -43.81 -0.45
C TYR A 89 26.31 -44.49 0.27
N GLU A 90 26.17 -44.75 1.57
CA GLU A 90 27.18 -45.47 2.36
C GLU A 90 27.47 -46.88 1.80
N THR A 91 26.45 -47.57 1.31
CA THR A 91 26.62 -48.91 0.72
C THR A 91 27.36 -48.84 -0.61
N ALA A 92 27.03 -47.85 -1.45
CA ALA A 92 27.75 -47.63 -2.70
C ALA A 92 29.22 -47.23 -2.45
N LEU A 93 29.49 -46.40 -1.44
CA LEU A 93 30.86 -46.03 -1.06
C LEU A 93 31.69 -47.23 -0.61
N ILE A 94 31.12 -48.18 0.13
CA ILE A 94 31.83 -49.39 0.54
C ILE A 94 32.20 -50.24 -0.68
N ALA A 95 31.27 -50.43 -1.61
CA ALA A 95 31.52 -51.17 -2.85
C ALA A 95 32.62 -50.49 -3.69
N ASP A 96 32.53 -49.17 -3.86
CA ASP A 96 33.51 -48.34 -4.56
C ASP A 96 34.89 -48.39 -3.91
N ALA A 97 34.95 -48.39 -2.57
CA ALA A 97 36.21 -48.48 -1.83
C ALA A 97 36.90 -49.83 -2.03
N VAL A 98 36.14 -50.93 -1.99
CA VAL A 98 36.66 -52.28 -2.25
C VAL A 98 37.13 -52.41 -3.70
N GLN A 99 36.36 -51.86 -4.65
CA GLN A 99 36.72 -51.87 -6.07
C GLN A 99 38.01 -51.08 -6.33
N LEU A 100 38.13 -49.87 -5.79
CA LEU A 100 39.34 -49.05 -5.89
C LEU A 100 40.57 -49.77 -5.33
N PHE A 101 40.42 -50.41 -4.17
CA PHE A 101 41.49 -51.14 -3.52
C PHE A 101 41.93 -52.36 -4.34
N TYR A 102 40.97 -53.16 -4.82
CA TYR A 102 41.22 -54.29 -5.71
C TYR A 102 41.95 -53.86 -6.98
N GLU A 103 41.42 -52.83 -7.65
CA GLU A 103 42.00 -52.28 -8.87
C GLU A 103 43.44 -51.79 -8.67
N THR A 104 43.73 -51.18 -7.52
CA THR A 104 45.08 -50.71 -7.22
C THR A 104 46.04 -51.86 -6.96
N LEU A 105 45.61 -52.89 -6.22
CA LEU A 105 46.44 -54.08 -6.00
C LEU A 105 46.67 -54.86 -7.30
N TYR A 106 45.65 -54.96 -8.15
CA TYR A 106 45.76 -55.62 -9.45
C TYR A 106 46.82 -54.94 -10.34
N ASP A 107 46.77 -53.61 -10.49
CA ASP A 107 47.76 -52.83 -11.26
C ASP A 107 49.20 -52.96 -10.69
N LEU A 108 49.35 -52.92 -9.37
CA LEU A 108 50.67 -53.03 -8.74
C LEU A 108 51.30 -54.42 -8.87
N THR A 109 50.49 -55.48 -8.74
CA THR A 109 50.98 -56.87 -8.74
C THR A 109 51.14 -57.45 -10.14
N ILE A 110 50.20 -57.19 -11.06
CA ILE A 110 50.18 -57.79 -12.39
C ILE A 110 50.93 -56.89 -13.39
N ASP A 111 50.58 -55.61 -13.48
CA ASP A 111 51.12 -54.72 -14.51
C ASP A 111 52.54 -54.26 -14.15
N LYS A 112 52.76 -53.90 -12.88
CA LYS A 112 54.07 -53.42 -12.40
C LYS A 112 54.95 -54.52 -11.79
N LYS A 113 54.47 -55.77 -11.76
CA LYS A 113 55.17 -56.97 -11.23
C LYS A 113 55.81 -56.76 -9.86
N LYS A 114 55.19 -55.97 -8.98
CA LYS A 114 55.70 -55.72 -7.64
C LYS A 114 55.23 -56.83 -6.70
N SER A 115 56.17 -57.48 -6.01
CA SER A 115 55.83 -58.45 -4.96
C SER A 115 55.34 -57.70 -3.72
N ILE A 116 54.05 -57.82 -3.40
CA ILE A 116 53.44 -57.22 -2.20
C ILE A 116 53.24 -58.34 -1.18
N THR A 117 54.01 -58.31 -0.09
CA THR A 117 53.87 -59.24 1.03
C THR A 117 53.42 -58.49 2.27
N ALA A 118 52.29 -58.87 2.84
CA ALA A 118 51.79 -58.29 4.08
C ALA A 118 52.63 -58.78 5.26
N THR A 119 53.17 -57.84 6.05
CA THR A 119 53.93 -58.13 7.27
C THR A 119 53.12 -57.68 8.50
N PRO A 120 53.01 -58.51 9.55
CA PRO A 120 52.38 -58.08 10.81
C PRO A 120 53.24 -57.01 11.48
N LEU A 121 52.61 -55.93 11.94
CA LEU A 121 53.25 -54.82 12.66
C LEU A 121 52.64 -54.67 14.06
N SER A 122 53.43 -54.15 14.99
CA SER A 122 52.99 -53.81 16.35
C SER A 122 52.70 -52.31 16.44
N CYS A 123 51.57 -51.93 17.06
CA CYS A 123 51.23 -50.52 17.27
C CYS A 123 52.14 -49.81 18.30
N HIS A 124 53.01 -50.54 19.00
CA HIS A 124 53.96 -50.01 19.98
C HIS A 124 55.36 -49.74 19.40
N GLU A 125 55.59 -50.13 18.14
CA GLU A 125 56.86 -49.93 17.45
C GLU A 125 56.69 -48.91 16.32
N ASP A 126 57.72 -48.10 16.06
CA ASP A 126 57.74 -47.14 14.95
C ASP A 126 58.01 -47.80 13.58
N SER A 127 57.79 -49.12 13.47
CA SER A 127 57.99 -49.87 12.24
C SER A 127 56.82 -49.60 11.27
N SER A 128 57.16 -49.20 10.04
CA SER A 128 56.17 -48.93 8.99
C SER A 128 56.28 -49.96 7.87
N TRP A 129 55.16 -50.24 7.21
CA TRP A 129 55.15 -51.13 6.05
C TRP A 129 55.66 -50.37 4.83
N ASN A 130 56.84 -50.76 4.33
CA ASN A 130 57.52 -50.08 3.22
C ASN A 130 56.66 -49.98 1.96
N GLU A 131 55.88 -51.01 1.66
CA GLU A 131 54.99 -51.06 0.51
C GLU A 131 53.72 -50.21 0.71
N GLY A 132 53.37 -49.86 1.95
CA GLY A 132 52.17 -49.09 2.28
C GLY A 132 52.11 -47.72 1.58
N TYR A 133 53.22 -46.98 1.57
CA TYR A 133 53.31 -45.69 0.85
C TYR A 133 53.11 -45.86 -0.66
N THR A 134 53.58 -46.97 -1.24
CA THR A 134 53.38 -47.24 -2.67
C THR A 134 51.90 -47.44 -2.97
N ILE A 135 51.20 -48.23 -2.14
CA ILE A 135 49.78 -48.54 -2.31
C ILE A 135 48.95 -47.26 -2.16
N THR A 136 49.19 -46.47 -1.11
CA THR A 136 48.47 -45.21 -0.87
C THR A 136 48.68 -44.20 -1.99
N ASN A 137 49.91 -44.04 -2.48
CA ASN A 137 50.19 -43.13 -3.60
C ASN A 137 49.54 -43.63 -4.91
N SER A 138 49.52 -44.94 -5.12
CA SER A 138 48.84 -45.54 -6.28
C SER A 138 47.31 -45.36 -6.19
N MET A 139 46.70 -45.51 -5.01
CA MET A 139 45.28 -45.24 -4.81
C MET A 139 44.92 -43.77 -5.07
N LYS A 140 45.75 -42.83 -4.60
CA LYS A 140 45.53 -41.39 -4.81
C LYS A 140 45.61 -40.97 -6.28
N THR A 141 46.46 -41.64 -7.06
CA THR A 141 46.71 -41.31 -8.48
C THR A 141 45.81 -42.06 -9.45
N LYS A 142 45.24 -43.20 -9.04
CA LYS A 142 44.35 -44.00 -9.89
C LYS A 142 42.97 -43.36 -9.99
N SER A 143 42.40 -43.41 -11.19
CA SER A 143 41.00 -43.08 -11.45
C SER A 143 40.22 -44.34 -11.75
N VAL A 144 39.14 -44.59 -11.01
CA VAL A 144 38.27 -45.76 -11.18
C VAL A 144 36.84 -45.27 -11.36
N LYS A 145 36.07 -45.88 -12.27
CA LYS A 145 34.63 -45.67 -12.35
C LYS A 145 33.95 -46.67 -11.41
N GLY A 146 33.19 -46.15 -10.45
CA GLY A 146 32.35 -46.94 -9.55
C GLY A 146 30.88 -46.48 -9.60
N LEU A 147 30.10 -46.93 -8.63
CA LEU A 147 28.67 -46.68 -8.49
C LEU A 147 28.35 -45.22 -8.20
N THR A 148 29.27 -44.50 -7.55
CA THR A 148 29.14 -43.05 -7.30
C THR A 148 29.75 -42.21 -8.44
N GLY A 149 30.01 -42.81 -9.60
CA GLY A 149 30.62 -42.16 -10.77
C GLY A 149 32.14 -42.26 -10.77
N LEU A 150 32.81 -41.23 -11.31
CA LEU A 150 34.27 -41.21 -11.38
C LEU A 150 34.88 -40.98 -9.99
N ILE A 151 35.78 -41.85 -9.57
CA ILE A 151 36.50 -41.77 -8.30
C ILE A 151 37.91 -41.29 -8.59
N ARG A 152 38.24 -40.10 -8.08
CA ARG A 152 39.56 -39.49 -8.20
C ARG A 152 39.86 -38.68 -6.94
N PHE A 153 41.10 -38.78 -6.45
CA PHE A 153 41.55 -38.05 -5.27
C PHE A 153 42.50 -36.91 -5.63
N ASP A 154 42.64 -35.96 -4.70
CA ASP A 154 43.72 -34.97 -4.72
C ASP A 154 44.97 -35.50 -4.00
N THR A 155 45.97 -34.62 -3.86
CA THR A 155 47.24 -34.95 -3.18
C THR A 155 47.06 -35.29 -1.70
N GLU A 156 46.03 -34.73 -1.06
CA GLU A 156 45.75 -34.92 0.36
C GLU A 156 44.98 -36.23 0.60
N GLY A 157 44.18 -36.67 -0.38
CA GLY A 157 43.34 -37.86 -0.32
C GLY A 157 41.84 -37.56 -0.30
N PHE A 158 41.43 -36.32 -0.58
CA PHE A 158 40.02 -35.96 -0.73
C PHE A 158 39.55 -36.19 -2.16
N ARG A 159 38.29 -36.58 -2.32
CA ARG A 159 37.70 -36.80 -3.65
C ARG A 159 37.57 -35.46 -4.37
N SER A 160 38.22 -35.33 -5.52
CA SER A 160 38.35 -34.06 -6.24
C SER A 160 37.33 -33.90 -7.37
N ASP A 161 36.98 -34.98 -8.06
CA ASP A 161 36.06 -34.97 -9.19
C ASP A 161 34.87 -35.90 -8.91
N PHE A 162 33.69 -35.29 -8.76
CA PHE A 162 32.41 -35.97 -8.58
C PHE A 162 31.27 -35.05 -9.02
N ASN A 163 30.16 -35.68 -9.38
CA ASN A 163 28.93 -35.01 -9.77
C ASN A 163 27.86 -35.22 -8.69
N ILE A 164 27.08 -34.18 -8.42
CA ILE A 164 25.86 -34.25 -7.62
C ILE A 164 24.69 -33.88 -8.53
N ASP A 165 23.76 -34.80 -8.71
CA ASP A 165 22.49 -34.52 -9.35
C ASP A 165 21.61 -33.73 -8.38
N ILE A 166 21.05 -32.62 -8.85
CA ILE A 166 20.07 -31.83 -8.13
C ILE A 166 18.69 -32.30 -8.57
N MET A 167 17.88 -32.73 -7.61
CA MET A 167 16.53 -33.22 -7.84
C MET A 167 15.50 -32.31 -7.17
N GLU A 168 14.34 -32.20 -7.81
CA GLU A 168 13.18 -31.44 -7.33
C GLU A 168 11.99 -32.40 -7.23
N LEU A 169 11.22 -32.31 -6.15
CA LEU A 169 9.99 -33.09 -6.00
C LEU A 169 8.87 -32.44 -6.84
N SER A 170 8.38 -33.19 -7.83
CA SER A 170 7.27 -32.79 -8.69
C SER A 170 6.05 -33.69 -8.45
N LEU A 171 4.90 -33.35 -9.05
CA LEU A 171 3.66 -34.14 -8.99
C LEU A 171 3.83 -35.57 -9.55
N GLY A 172 4.81 -35.78 -10.44
CA GLY A 172 5.17 -37.08 -11.01
C GLY A 172 6.27 -37.82 -10.23
N GLY A 173 6.70 -37.31 -9.08
CA GLY A 173 7.85 -37.82 -8.32
C GLY A 173 9.10 -36.96 -8.44
N LEU A 174 10.23 -37.52 -8.04
CA LEU A 174 11.52 -36.82 -8.08
C LEU A 174 12.01 -36.73 -9.53
N ILE A 175 12.32 -35.50 -9.96
CA ILE A 175 12.89 -35.23 -11.28
C ILE A 175 14.27 -34.61 -11.14
N THR A 176 15.20 -34.97 -12.02
CA THR A 176 16.53 -34.35 -12.09
C THR A 176 16.42 -32.99 -12.80
N VAL A 177 16.79 -31.92 -12.10
CA VAL A 177 16.68 -30.53 -12.60
C VAL A 177 18.04 -29.92 -12.92
N GLY A 178 19.12 -30.53 -12.47
CA GLY A 178 20.47 -30.07 -12.78
C GLY A 178 21.53 -31.03 -12.27
N GLN A 179 22.78 -30.73 -12.59
CA GLN A 179 23.95 -31.45 -12.11
C GLN A 179 25.05 -30.45 -11.74
N TRP A 180 25.59 -30.62 -10.54
CA TRP A 180 26.73 -29.86 -10.04
C TRP A 180 28.00 -30.70 -10.17
N ASN A 181 29.06 -30.10 -10.72
CA ASN A 181 30.36 -30.75 -10.84
C ASN A 181 31.38 -30.09 -9.90
N SER A 182 32.07 -30.90 -9.10
CA SER A 182 33.06 -30.45 -8.11
C SER A 182 34.28 -29.77 -8.76
N LEU A 183 34.80 -30.33 -9.86
CA LEU A 183 36.01 -29.84 -10.52
C LEU A 183 35.81 -28.45 -11.15
N ARG A 184 34.68 -28.23 -11.81
CA ARG A 184 34.32 -26.95 -12.45
C ARG A 184 33.66 -25.96 -11.49
N ARG A 185 33.21 -26.43 -10.31
CA ARG A 185 32.39 -25.67 -9.35
C ARG A 185 31.18 -24.99 -10.02
N SER A 186 30.62 -25.66 -11.03
CA SER A 186 29.53 -25.14 -11.86
C SER A 186 28.28 -25.99 -11.71
N LEU A 187 27.14 -25.34 -11.50
CA LEU A 187 25.83 -25.96 -11.57
C LEU A 187 25.29 -25.83 -13.00
N ASN A 188 25.08 -26.96 -13.68
CA ASN A 188 24.37 -27.02 -14.94
C ASN A 188 22.91 -27.35 -14.66
N ILE A 189 22.00 -26.42 -14.96
CA ILE A 189 20.57 -26.63 -14.77
C ILE A 189 19.99 -27.14 -16.08
N TYR A 190 19.44 -28.35 -16.07
CA TYR A 190 18.76 -28.98 -17.19
C TYR A 190 17.24 -28.85 -17.09
N ARG A 191 16.75 -28.09 -16.11
CA ARG A 191 15.33 -27.85 -15.87
C ARG A 191 14.65 -27.66 -17.24
N PRO A 192 13.77 -28.59 -17.66
CA PRO A 192 12.98 -28.34 -18.85
C PRO A 192 12.31 -27.00 -18.58
N GLU A 193 12.52 -26.01 -19.45
CA GLU A 193 11.88 -24.71 -19.29
C GLU A 193 10.41 -25.01 -18.97
N LYS A 194 9.97 -24.71 -17.74
CA LYS A 194 8.55 -24.53 -17.45
C LYS A 194 8.15 -23.55 -18.53
N THR A 195 7.41 -24.02 -19.54
CA THR A 195 7.29 -23.38 -20.85
C THR A 195 7.24 -21.89 -20.64
N SER A 196 8.40 -21.27 -20.76
CA SER A 196 8.60 -19.88 -20.39
C SER A 196 8.19 -19.15 -21.64
N THR A 197 6.88 -19.12 -21.86
CA THR A 197 6.32 -18.10 -22.70
C THR A 197 6.83 -16.80 -22.12
N ARG A 198 7.70 -16.13 -22.88
CA ARG A 198 8.03 -14.71 -22.81
C ARG A 198 6.76 -13.87 -23.02
N SER A 199 5.78 -14.09 -22.14
CA SER A 199 4.60 -13.29 -21.88
C SER A 199 4.77 -12.93 -20.42
N GLY A 200 5.21 -11.71 -20.13
CA GLY A 200 5.40 -11.17 -18.79
C GLY A 200 4.08 -10.94 -18.05
N VAL A 201 3.25 -11.97 -17.99
CA VAL A 201 2.09 -12.13 -17.13
C VAL A 201 2.18 -13.59 -16.75
N GLU A 202 2.59 -13.90 -15.51
CA GLU A 202 2.23 -15.19 -14.92
C GLU A 202 0.74 -15.35 -15.19
N ASN A 203 0.36 -16.33 -16.01
CA ASN A 203 -1.01 -16.42 -16.47
C ASN A 203 -1.85 -16.83 -15.26
N ILE A 204 -2.34 -15.83 -14.50
CA ILE A 204 -3.23 -15.98 -13.34
C ILE A 204 -4.58 -16.57 -13.74
N PHE A 205 -4.78 -16.80 -15.03
CA PHE A 205 -5.87 -17.54 -15.61
C PHE A 205 -6.13 -18.86 -14.83
N ASN A 206 -7.35 -19.01 -14.30
CA ASN A 206 -7.81 -20.11 -13.46
C ASN A 206 -7.10 -20.31 -12.10
N ARG A 207 -6.24 -19.38 -11.63
CA ARG A 207 -5.83 -19.37 -10.21
C ARG A 207 -6.95 -18.78 -9.35
N THR A 208 -7.10 -19.28 -8.13
CA THR A 208 -8.03 -18.70 -7.14
C THR A 208 -7.25 -17.84 -6.17
N LEU A 209 -7.48 -16.53 -6.19
CA LEU A 209 -6.81 -15.56 -5.33
C LEU A 209 -7.63 -15.26 -4.07
N THR A 210 -6.96 -15.22 -2.93
CA THR A 210 -7.54 -14.76 -1.67
C THR A 210 -7.43 -13.25 -1.60
N VAL A 211 -8.56 -12.56 -1.76
CA VAL A 211 -8.60 -11.09 -1.80
C VAL A 211 -9.12 -10.57 -0.46
N ILE A 212 -8.29 -9.84 0.26
CA ILE A 212 -8.69 -9.21 1.53
C ILE A 212 -9.34 -7.85 1.30
N ILE A 213 -10.46 -7.61 1.98
CA ILE A 213 -11.28 -6.40 1.91
C ILE A 213 -11.58 -5.85 3.31
N THR A 214 -11.85 -4.54 3.37
CA THR A 214 -12.38 -3.87 4.57
C THR A 214 -13.79 -3.35 4.29
N ILE A 215 -14.67 -3.40 5.29
CA ILE A 215 -16.01 -2.82 5.19
C ILE A 215 -15.91 -1.29 5.38
N SER A 216 -15.78 -0.57 4.27
CA SER A 216 -15.67 0.90 4.19
C SER A 216 -16.57 1.40 3.07
N GLN A 217 -17.61 2.19 3.37
CA GLN A 217 -18.52 2.72 2.36
C GLN A 217 -17.86 3.85 1.55
N PRO A 218 -18.01 3.91 0.22
CA PRO A 218 -18.74 3.01 -0.69
C PRO A 218 -17.85 1.92 -1.34
N TYR A 219 -16.66 1.65 -0.80
CA TYR A 219 -15.65 0.77 -1.39
C TYR A 219 -15.97 -0.71 -1.18
N GLY A 220 -16.33 -1.11 0.03
CA GLY A 220 -16.73 -2.47 0.40
C GLY A 220 -17.86 -2.42 1.43
N MET A 221 -18.99 -3.03 1.10
CA MET A 221 -20.21 -3.01 1.87
C MET A 221 -20.83 -4.41 1.88
N LEU A 222 -21.64 -4.71 2.89
CA LEU A 222 -22.47 -5.90 2.89
C LEU A 222 -23.71 -5.64 2.05
N THR A 223 -24.05 -6.56 1.17
CA THR A 223 -25.21 -6.44 0.29
C THR A 223 -26.51 -6.52 1.09
N GLU A 224 -27.34 -5.48 1.03
CA GLU A 224 -28.63 -5.43 1.73
C GLU A 224 -29.68 -6.27 0.98
N THR A 225 -29.84 -7.53 1.38
CA THR A 225 -30.83 -8.45 0.78
C THR A 225 -31.61 -9.22 1.84
N THR A 226 -32.86 -9.56 1.52
CA THR A 226 -33.75 -10.35 2.38
C THR A 226 -33.35 -11.83 2.44
N THR A 227 -32.58 -12.31 1.46
CA THR A 227 -32.08 -13.68 1.34
C THR A 227 -30.64 -13.76 1.81
N GLN A 228 -30.26 -14.82 2.53
CA GLN A 228 -28.89 -15.02 2.95
C GLN A 228 -27.99 -15.40 1.75
N LEU A 229 -27.14 -14.47 1.32
CA LEU A 229 -26.15 -14.69 0.28
C LEU A 229 -24.94 -15.45 0.85
N VAL A 230 -24.25 -16.20 -0.02
CA VAL A 230 -23.09 -17.04 0.35
C VAL A 230 -21.90 -16.70 -0.54
N GLY A 231 -20.69 -16.77 0.01
CA GLY A 231 -19.46 -16.53 -0.75
C GLY A 231 -19.24 -15.04 -1.04
N ASN A 232 -18.87 -14.74 -2.29
CA ASN A 232 -18.52 -13.40 -2.74
C ASN A 232 -19.72 -12.47 -2.93
N ASP A 233 -20.90 -13.03 -3.19
CA ASP A 233 -22.13 -12.26 -3.44
C ASP A 233 -22.64 -11.52 -2.21
N ARG A 234 -22.07 -11.78 -1.03
CA ARG A 234 -22.36 -11.06 0.21
C ARG A 234 -21.87 -9.62 0.21
N PHE A 235 -20.99 -9.27 -0.73
CA PHE A 235 -20.31 -7.99 -0.77
C PHE A 235 -20.69 -7.20 -2.01
N GLU A 236 -20.83 -5.89 -1.83
CA GLU A 236 -21.03 -4.91 -2.89
C GLU A 236 -20.18 -3.67 -2.65
N GLY A 237 -19.97 -2.87 -3.71
CA GLY A 237 -19.22 -1.61 -3.61
C GLY A 237 -18.16 -1.48 -4.69
N PHE A 238 -17.54 -0.29 -4.71
CA PHE A 238 -16.61 0.09 -5.78
C PHE A 238 -15.43 -0.87 -5.92
N CYS A 239 -14.77 -1.26 -4.82
CA CYS A 239 -13.62 -2.18 -4.88
C CYS A 239 -14.05 -3.61 -5.26
N ILE A 240 -15.25 -4.02 -4.85
CA ILE A 240 -15.81 -5.33 -5.20
C ILE A 240 -16.01 -5.42 -6.72
N ASP A 241 -16.55 -4.36 -7.31
CA ASP A 241 -16.76 -4.26 -8.75
C ASP A 241 -15.43 -4.24 -9.52
N VAL A 242 -14.41 -3.53 -9.01
CA VAL A 242 -13.07 -3.51 -9.61
C VAL A 242 -12.45 -4.92 -9.70
N ILE A 243 -12.50 -5.71 -8.63
CA ILE A 243 -11.98 -7.09 -8.68
C ILE A 243 -12.79 -7.96 -9.63
N ARG A 244 -14.11 -7.77 -9.70
CA ARG A 244 -14.97 -8.51 -10.63
C ARG A 244 -14.57 -8.23 -12.08
N GLU A 245 -14.35 -6.97 -12.43
CA GLU A 245 -13.91 -6.58 -13.78
C GLU A 245 -12.49 -7.09 -14.08
N LEU A 246 -11.57 -6.99 -13.12
CA LEU A 246 -10.21 -7.52 -13.27
C LEU A 246 -10.21 -9.05 -13.48
N SER A 247 -11.04 -9.77 -12.73
CA SER A 247 -11.23 -11.21 -12.85
C SER A 247 -11.79 -11.58 -14.24
N HIS A 248 -12.75 -10.81 -14.76
CA HIS A 248 -13.30 -11.03 -16.09
C HIS A 248 -12.27 -10.78 -17.21
N ILE A 249 -11.40 -9.77 -17.07
CA ILE A 249 -10.36 -9.43 -18.06
C ILE A 249 -9.19 -10.43 -18.02
N LEU A 250 -8.73 -10.80 -16.83
CA LEU A 250 -7.51 -11.60 -16.62
C LEU A 250 -7.80 -13.10 -16.43
N GLY A 251 -9.06 -13.47 -16.19
CA GLY A 251 -9.52 -14.86 -16.08
C GLY A 251 -9.13 -15.60 -14.80
N PHE A 252 -8.82 -14.90 -13.70
CA PHE A 252 -8.58 -15.51 -12.39
C PHE A 252 -9.87 -15.65 -11.59
N ASN A 253 -9.96 -16.67 -10.73
CA ASN A 253 -11.00 -16.82 -9.73
C ASN A 253 -10.57 -16.12 -8.43
N TYR A 254 -11.51 -15.75 -7.57
CA TYR A 254 -11.17 -15.09 -6.32
C TYR A 254 -12.16 -15.41 -5.20
N THR A 255 -11.71 -15.26 -3.95
CA THR A 255 -12.56 -15.36 -2.75
C THR A 255 -12.27 -14.20 -1.83
N PHE A 256 -13.32 -13.52 -1.35
CA PHE A 256 -13.18 -12.41 -0.42
C PHE A 256 -13.03 -12.87 1.02
N VAL A 257 -12.07 -12.25 1.72
CA VAL A 257 -11.86 -12.37 3.16
C VAL A 257 -11.95 -10.98 3.78
N ILE A 258 -12.69 -10.84 4.88
CA ILE A 258 -12.84 -9.56 5.56
C ILE A 258 -11.71 -9.40 6.57
N GLN A 259 -11.07 -8.23 6.61
CA GLN A 259 -10.23 -7.85 7.75
C GLN A 259 -11.09 -7.60 8.99
N GLU A 260 -11.08 -8.52 9.95
CA GLU A 260 -11.92 -8.44 11.17
C GLU A 260 -11.67 -7.17 11.99
N ASP A 261 -10.42 -6.74 12.09
CA ASP A 261 -10.03 -5.54 12.86
C ASP A 261 -10.44 -4.22 12.20
N GLY A 262 -10.80 -4.22 10.91
CA GLY A 262 -11.07 -3.00 10.14
C GLY A 262 -9.89 -2.02 10.03
N VAL A 263 -8.68 -2.46 10.39
CA VAL A 263 -7.45 -1.65 10.33
C VAL A 263 -6.71 -1.94 9.03
N ASN A 264 -6.40 -0.89 8.28
CA ASN A 264 -5.76 -1.04 6.98
C ASN A 264 -4.27 -1.42 7.08
N GLY A 265 -3.59 -0.98 8.15
CA GLY A 265 -2.21 -1.34 8.47
C GLY A 265 -1.41 -0.16 9.01
N VAL A 266 -0.92 -0.31 10.23
CA VAL A 266 -0.14 0.68 10.99
C VAL A 266 1.09 0.00 11.54
N PHE A 267 2.26 0.57 11.28
CA PHE A 267 3.51 0.06 11.84
C PHE A 267 3.60 0.41 13.32
N ASN A 268 3.79 -0.61 14.16
CA ASN A 268 4.03 -0.40 15.57
C ASN A 268 5.53 -0.33 15.87
N LEU A 269 6.01 0.86 16.23
CA LEU A 269 7.42 1.13 16.54
C LEU A 269 7.95 0.34 17.75
N THR A 270 7.09 -0.07 18.69
CA THR A 270 7.54 -0.79 19.90
C THR A 270 7.72 -2.28 19.65
N THR A 271 6.87 -2.88 18.81
CA THR A 271 6.93 -4.32 18.50
C THR A 271 7.68 -4.60 17.20
N GLY A 272 7.90 -3.59 16.34
CA GLY A 272 8.52 -3.75 15.03
C GLY A 272 7.67 -4.55 14.03
N LEU A 273 6.36 -4.63 14.26
CA LEU A 273 5.44 -5.45 13.48
C LEU A 273 4.34 -4.59 12.84
N TRP A 274 3.94 -4.97 11.63
CA TRP A 274 2.74 -4.47 10.97
C TRP A 274 1.50 -5.17 11.50
N ASN A 275 0.35 -4.51 11.42
CA ASN A 275 -0.96 -5.09 11.70
C ASN A 275 -1.91 -4.88 10.50
N GLY A 276 -3.18 -5.31 10.64
CA GLY A 276 -4.20 -5.11 9.63
C GLY A 276 -3.91 -5.83 8.32
N MET A 277 -4.49 -5.35 7.22
CA MET A 277 -4.35 -6.02 5.92
C MET A 277 -2.90 -6.08 5.42
N ILE A 278 -2.07 -5.08 5.74
CA ILE A 278 -0.65 -5.10 5.34
C ILE A 278 0.04 -6.32 5.92
N ARG A 279 -0.27 -6.69 7.17
CA ARG A 279 0.28 -7.90 7.79
C ARG A 279 -0.23 -9.16 7.09
N GLU A 280 -1.52 -9.22 6.77
CA GLU A 280 -2.12 -10.38 6.10
C GLU A 280 -1.49 -10.65 4.73
N VAL A 281 -1.20 -9.60 3.96
CA VAL A 281 -0.51 -9.71 2.68
C VAL A 281 0.97 -10.06 2.87
N MET A 282 1.66 -9.40 3.80
CA MET A 282 3.09 -9.64 4.07
C MET A 282 3.37 -11.07 4.55
N GLU A 283 2.46 -11.66 5.33
CA GLU A 283 2.57 -13.04 5.83
C GLU A 283 2.00 -14.09 4.86
N GLY A 284 1.56 -13.69 3.66
CA GLY A 284 1.05 -14.59 2.61
C GLY A 284 -0.30 -15.24 2.93
N ARG A 285 -1.08 -14.69 3.87
CA ARG A 285 -2.44 -15.16 4.17
C ARG A 285 -3.49 -14.62 3.21
N ALA A 286 -3.20 -13.50 2.56
CA ALA A 286 -3.97 -12.94 1.46
C ALA A 286 -3.04 -12.64 0.28
N ASP A 287 -3.47 -12.97 -0.93
CA ASP A 287 -2.70 -12.75 -2.16
C ASP A 287 -2.79 -11.30 -2.63
N LEU A 288 -3.90 -10.64 -2.33
CA LEU A 288 -4.20 -9.28 -2.76
C LEU A 288 -5.05 -8.56 -1.71
N ALA A 289 -4.73 -7.30 -1.44
CA ALA A 289 -5.61 -6.41 -0.67
C ALA A 289 -6.23 -5.35 -1.59
N ILE A 290 -7.55 -5.17 -1.48
CA ILE A 290 -8.24 -4.08 -2.17
C ILE A 290 -9.17 -3.33 -1.21
N THR A 291 -8.93 -2.04 -1.06
CA THR A 291 -9.76 -1.10 -0.29
C THR A 291 -9.30 0.33 -0.58
N ASP A 292 -9.85 1.29 0.15
CA ASP A 292 -9.39 2.67 0.34
C ASP A 292 -8.01 2.82 1.02
N LEU A 293 -7.00 2.03 0.63
CA LEU A 293 -5.67 2.05 1.23
C LEU A 293 -4.81 3.17 0.64
N THR A 294 -4.50 4.18 1.45
CA THR A 294 -3.56 5.25 1.06
C THR A 294 -2.14 4.71 0.91
N VAL A 295 -1.54 4.93 -0.26
CA VAL A 295 -0.12 4.66 -0.52
C VAL A 295 0.73 5.66 0.25
N THR A 296 1.67 5.16 1.07
CA THR A 296 2.60 5.97 1.86
C THR A 296 3.97 5.32 1.83
N SER A 297 5.04 6.11 1.90
CA SER A 297 6.42 5.57 1.88
C SER A 297 6.66 4.48 2.93
N GLU A 298 6.14 4.63 4.16
CA GLU A 298 6.27 3.59 5.20
C GLU A 298 5.67 2.25 4.76
N ARG A 299 4.49 2.27 4.14
CA ARG A 299 3.79 1.05 3.69
C ARG A 299 4.45 0.41 2.47
N GLU A 300 5.00 1.23 1.58
CA GLU A 300 5.73 0.78 0.38
C GLU A 300 7.00 0.01 0.75
N THR A 301 7.58 0.24 1.93
CA THR A 301 8.69 -0.60 2.43
C THR A 301 8.26 -2.01 2.84
N ALA A 302 6.96 -2.24 3.07
CA ALA A 302 6.43 -3.50 3.57
C ALA A 302 5.72 -4.34 2.48
N VAL A 303 5.03 -3.67 1.56
CA VAL A 303 4.27 -4.31 0.48
C VAL A 303 4.38 -3.49 -0.80
N ASP A 304 4.33 -4.17 -1.94
CA ASP A 304 4.27 -3.54 -3.24
C ASP A 304 2.86 -3.02 -3.55
N PHE A 305 2.79 -1.86 -4.21
CA PHE A 305 1.54 -1.24 -4.65
C PHE A 305 1.44 -1.22 -6.18
N THR A 306 0.21 -1.31 -6.69
CA THR A 306 -0.07 -0.97 -8.07
C THR A 306 0.03 0.54 -8.29
N MET A 307 -0.06 0.98 -9.54
CA MET A 307 -0.34 2.39 -9.82
C MET A 307 -1.67 2.80 -9.14
N PRO A 308 -1.74 3.98 -8.49
CA PRO A 308 -2.97 4.46 -7.88
C PRO A 308 -4.08 4.58 -8.92
N PHE A 309 -5.26 4.02 -8.63
CA PHE A 309 -6.44 4.12 -9.49
C PHE A 309 -7.31 5.35 -9.19
N MET A 310 -7.07 6.04 -8.06
CA MET A 310 -7.81 7.23 -7.64
C MET A 310 -6.88 8.23 -6.97
N ASN A 311 -6.91 9.49 -7.43
CA ASN A 311 -6.12 10.59 -6.88
C ASN A 311 -6.98 11.39 -5.89
N LEU A 312 -6.53 11.46 -4.64
CA LEU A 312 -7.23 12.13 -3.53
C LEU A 312 -6.26 13.01 -2.76
N GLY A 313 -6.78 14.02 -2.06
CA GLY A 313 -6.02 14.90 -1.18
C GLY A 313 -6.67 15.05 0.19
N ILE A 314 -5.93 15.63 1.13
CA ILE A 314 -6.48 15.99 2.45
C ILE A 314 -7.46 17.15 2.24
N SER A 315 -8.69 16.99 2.73
CA SER A 315 -9.73 18.03 2.69
C SER A 315 -10.35 18.20 4.08
N ILE A 316 -11.01 19.34 4.28
CA ILE A 316 -11.68 19.68 5.54
C ILE A 316 -13.18 19.58 5.31
N LEU A 317 -13.84 18.75 6.12
CA LEU A 317 -15.28 18.68 6.18
C LEU A 317 -15.76 19.46 7.40
N TYR A 318 -16.63 20.46 7.19
CA TYR A 318 -17.28 21.21 8.25
C TYR A 318 -18.76 21.42 7.95
N LYS A 319 -19.54 21.76 8.98
CA LYS A 319 -20.98 21.97 8.84
C LYS A 319 -21.23 23.15 7.90
N LYS A 320 -22.15 22.97 6.94
CA LYS A 320 -22.58 24.06 6.05
C LYS A 320 -23.04 25.27 6.89
N PRO A 321 -22.51 26.48 6.61
CA PRO A 321 -22.91 27.67 7.35
C PRO A 321 -24.39 27.95 7.13
N GLU A 322 -25.08 28.32 8.20
CA GLU A 322 -26.47 28.78 8.17
C GLU A 322 -26.49 30.30 7.95
N PRO A 323 -27.50 30.85 7.25
CA PRO A 323 -27.62 32.29 7.07
C PRO A 323 -27.74 32.97 8.44
N ALA A 324 -26.93 34.01 8.66
CA ALA A 324 -26.94 34.74 9.92
C ALA A 324 -28.32 35.40 10.15
N PRO A 325 -28.82 35.43 11.41
CA PRO A 325 -30.07 36.13 11.70
C PRO A 325 -29.93 37.62 11.36
N PRO A 326 -31.01 38.27 10.86
CA PRO A 326 -30.95 39.67 10.48
C PRO A 326 -30.58 40.54 11.68
N SER A 327 -29.56 41.39 11.53
CA SER A 327 -29.16 42.33 12.58
C SER A 327 -30.21 43.43 12.74
N LEU A 328 -30.39 43.94 13.97
CA LEU A 328 -31.37 44.99 14.28
C LEU A 328 -31.15 46.28 13.48
N PHE A 329 -29.92 46.54 13.02
CA PHE A 329 -29.53 47.74 12.27
C PHE A 329 -29.33 47.48 10.77
N MET A 330 -29.89 46.40 10.22
CA MET A 330 -29.79 46.07 8.79
C MET A 330 -30.28 47.22 7.89
N PHE A 331 -31.24 48.04 8.33
CA PHE A 331 -31.69 49.20 7.55
C PHE A 331 -30.59 50.26 7.32
N VAL A 332 -29.50 50.26 8.09
CA VAL A 332 -28.38 51.21 7.93
C VAL A 332 -27.35 50.70 6.91
N SER A 333 -27.29 49.38 6.66
CA SER A 333 -26.30 48.75 5.78
C SER A 333 -26.35 49.11 4.28
N PRO A 334 -27.46 49.59 3.68
CA PRO A 334 -27.50 49.95 2.26
C PRO A 334 -26.48 51.04 1.85
N PHE A 335 -26.02 51.83 2.82
CA PHE A 335 -24.96 52.81 2.66
C PHE A 335 -23.82 52.54 3.63
N SER A 336 -22.59 52.72 3.14
CA SER A 336 -21.39 52.73 3.98
C SER A 336 -21.48 53.85 5.02
N ALA A 337 -20.86 53.64 6.19
CA ALA A 337 -20.74 54.65 7.24
C ALA A 337 -20.22 56.00 6.70
N MET A 338 -19.30 55.96 5.72
CA MET A 338 -18.78 57.18 5.10
C MET A 338 -19.85 57.96 4.33
N VAL A 339 -20.74 57.27 3.61
CA VAL A 339 -21.82 57.90 2.84
C VAL A 339 -22.84 58.55 3.77
N TRP A 340 -23.16 57.90 4.90
CA TRP A 340 -24.01 58.49 5.93
C TRP A 340 -23.42 59.77 6.53
N ILE A 341 -22.12 59.77 6.83
CA ILE A 341 -21.43 60.96 7.32
C ILE A 341 -21.45 62.08 6.27
N MET A 342 -21.15 61.76 5.02
CA MET A 342 -21.18 62.73 3.91
C MET A 342 -22.59 63.31 3.70
N LEU A 343 -23.65 62.51 3.83
CA LEU A 343 -25.03 62.97 3.76
C LEU A 343 -25.37 63.94 4.90
N GLY A 344 -24.92 63.64 6.12
CA GLY A 344 -25.08 64.56 7.25
C GLY A 344 -24.35 65.88 7.04
N VAL A 345 -23.10 65.83 6.59
CA VAL A 345 -22.30 67.03 6.29
C VAL A 345 -22.92 67.86 5.16
N SER A 346 -23.35 67.22 4.06
CA SER A 346 -23.97 67.92 2.94
C SER A 346 -25.29 68.58 3.33
N TYR A 347 -26.10 67.93 4.17
CA TYR A 347 -27.32 68.50 4.75
C TYR A 347 -27.03 69.81 5.50
N PHE A 348 -26.02 69.84 6.38
CA PHE A 348 -25.66 71.07 7.10
C PHE A 348 -25.15 72.17 6.17
N ILE A 349 -24.30 71.82 5.20
CA ILE A 349 -23.75 72.78 4.22
C ILE A 349 -24.87 73.40 3.40
N VAL A 350 -25.77 72.59 2.83
CA VAL A 350 -26.87 73.09 1.99
C VAL A 350 -27.85 73.94 2.81
N SER A 351 -28.14 73.55 4.04
CA SER A 351 -29.00 74.34 4.95
C SER A 351 -28.40 75.71 5.24
N LEU A 352 -27.08 75.77 5.48
CA LEU A 352 -26.36 77.03 5.66
C LEU A 352 -26.34 77.86 4.37
N CYS A 353 -26.10 77.24 3.22
CA CYS A 353 -26.13 77.90 1.91
C CYS A 353 -27.51 78.52 1.64
N ILE A 354 -28.61 77.80 1.89
CA ILE A 354 -29.98 78.31 1.74
C ILE A 354 -30.26 79.44 2.72
N PHE A 355 -29.79 79.34 3.98
CA PHE A 355 -29.88 80.44 4.94
C PHE A 355 -29.17 81.71 4.47
N VAL A 356 -27.92 81.60 4.01
CA VAL A 356 -27.13 82.75 3.53
C VAL A 356 -27.76 83.35 2.27
N MET A 357 -28.09 82.52 1.28
CA MET A 357 -28.75 82.98 0.04
C MET A 357 -30.12 83.60 0.32
N GLY A 358 -30.90 83.01 1.24
CA GLY A 358 -32.19 83.53 1.65
C GLY A 358 -32.10 84.90 2.32
N ARG A 359 -31.05 85.16 3.10
CA ARG A 359 -30.83 86.46 3.74
C ARG A 359 -30.29 87.53 2.78
N LEU A 360 -29.42 87.14 1.85
CA LEU A 360 -28.80 88.06 0.89
C LEU A 360 -29.73 88.44 -0.27
N ALA A 361 -30.71 87.59 -0.62
CA ALA A 361 -31.65 87.86 -1.71
C ALA A 361 -32.76 88.84 -1.27
N PRO A 362 -32.86 90.05 -1.85
CA PRO A 362 -33.91 91.01 -1.48
C PRO A 362 -35.33 90.49 -1.74
N ALA A 363 -35.50 89.63 -2.75
CA ALA A 363 -36.78 89.05 -3.14
C ALA A 363 -37.37 88.06 -2.10
N GLU A 364 -36.59 87.60 -1.12
CA GLU A 364 -37.06 86.73 -0.03
C GLU A 364 -37.57 87.50 1.19
N TRP A 365 -37.35 88.82 1.23
CA TRP A 365 -37.88 89.69 2.27
C TRP A 365 -39.29 90.11 1.85
N GLN A 366 -40.30 89.64 2.59
CA GLN A 366 -41.69 89.89 2.28
C GLN A 366 -42.33 90.82 3.31
N ASN A 367 -43.33 91.56 2.84
CA ASN A 367 -44.19 92.33 3.72
C ASN A 367 -45.20 91.38 4.40
N PRO A 368 -45.20 91.28 5.74
CA PRO A 368 -46.18 90.46 6.46
C PRO A 368 -47.64 90.93 6.28
N TYR A 369 -47.87 92.19 5.90
CA TYR A 369 -49.21 92.77 5.67
C TYR A 369 -49.35 93.29 4.22
N PRO A 370 -49.93 92.50 3.29
CA PRO A 370 -50.02 92.86 1.87
C PRO A 370 -50.81 94.14 1.56
N CYS A 371 -51.57 94.67 2.53
CA CYS A 371 -52.44 95.84 2.37
C CYS A 371 -51.77 97.18 2.75
N VAL A 372 -50.49 97.16 3.17
CA VAL A 372 -49.72 98.36 3.53
C VAL A 372 -48.56 98.50 2.55
N ASP A 373 -48.56 99.53 1.72
CA ASP A 373 -47.56 99.70 0.65
C ASP A 373 -46.14 100.02 1.18
N GLU A 374 -46.01 100.61 2.38
CA GLU A 374 -44.74 100.91 3.05
C GLU A 374 -44.67 100.27 4.46
N PRO A 375 -44.16 99.04 4.60
CA PRO A 375 -44.05 98.38 5.89
C PRO A 375 -42.86 98.89 6.73
N GLU A 376 -43.02 98.95 8.06
CA GLU A 376 -41.94 99.32 8.99
C GLU A 376 -40.81 98.27 9.06
N PHE A 377 -41.10 97.00 8.75
CA PHE A 377 -40.12 95.92 8.68
C PHE A 377 -40.54 94.84 7.69
N LEU A 378 -39.56 94.21 7.04
CA LEU A 378 -39.78 93.03 6.19
C LEU A 378 -39.43 91.76 6.98
N VAL A 379 -40.17 90.68 6.73
CA VAL A 379 -39.96 89.37 7.36
C VAL A 379 -39.35 88.42 6.35
N ASN A 380 -38.32 87.69 6.77
CA ASN A 380 -37.69 86.64 5.97
C ASN A 380 -38.02 85.27 6.56
N GLN A 381 -38.55 84.38 5.72
CA GLN A 381 -38.96 83.03 6.09
C GLN A 381 -37.76 82.09 6.41
N PHE A 382 -36.56 82.38 5.88
CA PHE A 382 -35.36 81.57 6.07
C PHE A 382 -34.53 82.04 7.29
N SER A 383 -34.90 81.52 8.46
CA SER A 383 -34.03 81.46 9.65
C SER A 383 -33.17 80.19 9.62
N ILE A 384 -32.09 80.10 10.42
CA ILE A 384 -31.26 78.87 10.49
C ILE A 384 -32.11 77.64 10.79
N ARG A 385 -33.06 77.76 11.74
CA ARG A 385 -34.00 76.68 12.10
C ARG A 385 -34.91 76.31 10.92
N ASN A 386 -35.44 77.32 10.21
CA ASN A 386 -36.34 77.10 9.09
C ASN A 386 -35.62 76.53 7.86
N SER A 387 -34.37 76.93 7.62
CA SER A 387 -33.54 76.38 6.55
C SER A 387 -33.16 74.92 6.81
N LEU A 388 -32.83 74.55 8.05
CA LEU A 388 -32.62 73.15 8.46
C LEU A 388 -33.92 72.33 8.34
N TRP A 389 -35.05 72.91 8.74
CA TRP A 389 -36.36 72.25 8.61
C TRP A 389 -36.74 72.02 7.14
N PHE A 390 -36.51 73.01 6.28
CA PHE A 390 -36.76 72.93 4.84
C PHE A 390 -35.93 71.82 4.16
N THR A 391 -34.63 71.77 4.43
CA THR A 391 -33.74 70.74 3.84
C THR A 391 -34.03 69.35 4.39
N MET A 392 -34.43 69.22 5.67
CA MET A 392 -34.83 67.95 6.28
C MET A 392 -36.16 67.45 5.70
N GLY A 393 -37.15 68.33 5.51
CA GLY A 393 -38.43 68.00 4.90
C GLY A 393 -38.27 67.50 3.45
N ALA A 394 -37.29 68.04 2.71
CA ALA A 394 -36.89 67.50 1.42
C ALA A 394 -36.26 66.10 1.55
N LEU A 395 -35.31 65.90 2.47
CA LEU A 395 -34.65 64.61 2.69
C LEU A 395 -35.63 63.48 3.05
N MET A 396 -36.64 63.78 3.88
CA MET A 396 -37.69 62.83 4.27
C MET A 396 -38.81 62.68 3.24
N GLN A 397 -38.76 63.39 2.10
CA GLN A 397 -39.80 63.42 1.06
C GLN A 397 -41.19 63.88 1.55
N GLN A 398 -41.26 64.61 2.66
CA GLN A 398 -42.53 65.11 3.22
C GLN A 398 -42.86 66.53 2.73
N GLY A 399 -41.86 67.26 2.21
CA GLY A 399 -42.00 68.67 1.83
C GLY A 399 -42.00 69.60 3.04
N SER A 400 -42.18 70.89 2.79
CA SER A 400 -42.25 71.92 3.83
C SER A 400 -43.23 73.01 3.42
N GLU A 401 -43.83 73.69 4.40
CA GLU A 401 -44.70 74.85 4.18
C GLU A 401 -43.93 76.09 3.68
N LEU A 402 -42.61 76.08 3.85
CA LEU A 402 -41.71 77.14 3.39
C LEU A 402 -41.43 76.96 1.90
N ALA A 403 -41.63 78.02 1.11
CA ALA A 403 -41.44 77.98 -0.34
C ALA A 403 -40.44 79.07 -0.77
N PRO A 404 -39.27 78.71 -1.35
CA PRO A 404 -38.31 79.71 -1.84
C PRO A 404 -38.91 80.52 -2.98
N ILE A 405 -38.68 81.83 -2.97
CA ILE A 405 -39.26 82.79 -3.92
C ILE A 405 -38.21 83.29 -4.89
N SER A 406 -37.01 83.60 -4.40
CA SER A 406 -35.89 84.10 -5.19
C SER A 406 -35.38 83.02 -6.16
N ILE A 407 -34.87 83.46 -7.31
CA ILE A 407 -34.32 82.55 -8.33
C ILE A 407 -33.12 81.75 -7.80
N SER A 408 -32.28 82.37 -6.96
CA SER A 408 -31.07 81.75 -6.41
C SER A 408 -31.40 80.66 -5.38
N THR A 409 -32.35 80.91 -4.48
CA THR A 409 -32.81 79.95 -3.47
C THR A 409 -33.60 78.81 -4.10
N ARG A 410 -34.38 79.09 -5.15
CA ARG A 410 -35.06 78.07 -5.98
C ARG A 410 -34.08 77.17 -6.71
N ALA A 411 -33.04 77.74 -7.33
CA ALA A 411 -32.02 76.96 -8.01
C ALA A 411 -31.26 76.04 -7.03
N ALA A 412 -30.84 76.56 -5.88
CA ALA A 412 -30.18 75.77 -4.83
C ALA A 412 -31.09 74.66 -4.28
N SER A 413 -32.37 74.96 -4.07
CA SER A 413 -33.36 73.96 -3.62
C SER A 413 -33.61 72.89 -4.69
N GLY A 414 -33.66 73.26 -5.97
CA GLY A 414 -33.82 72.32 -7.08
C GLY A 414 -32.64 71.34 -7.20
N VAL A 415 -31.40 71.83 -7.00
CA VAL A 415 -30.21 70.96 -6.96
C VAL A 415 -30.26 70.02 -5.75
N TRP A 416 -30.66 70.52 -4.58
CA TRP A 416 -30.83 69.70 -3.38
C TRP A 416 -31.91 68.63 -3.57
N TRP A 417 -33.05 68.97 -4.18
CA TRP A 417 -34.12 68.02 -4.47
C TRP A 417 -33.67 66.93 -5.44
N LEU A 418 -32.92 67.28 -6.49
CA LEU A 418 -32.36 66.29 -7.41
C LEU A 418 -31.39 65.36 -6.70
N PHE A 419 -30.51 65.90 -5.85
CA PHE A 419 -29.58 65.11 -5.05
C PHE A 419 -30.31 64.13 -4.11
N VAL A 420 -31.30 64.63 -3.35
CA VAL A 420 -32.10 63.79 -2.44
C VAL A 420 -32.84 62.69 -3.19
N LEU A 421 -33.43 63.01 -4.35
CA LEU A 421 -34.13 62.02 -5.18
C LEU A 421 -33.21 60.88 -5.58
N ILE A 422 -32.00 61.18 -6.05
CA ILE A 422 -30.98 60.18 -6.42
C ILE A 422 -30.58 59.37 -5.19
N MET A 423 -30.34 60.02 -4.05
CA MET A 423 -29.93 59.35 -2.82
C MET A 423 -31.01 58.39 -2.30
N VAL A 424 -32.26 58.80 -2.21
CA VAL A 424 -33.33 57.91 -1.72
C VAL A 424 -33.62 56.78 -2.72
N SER A 425 -33.55 57.06 -4.02
CA SER A 425 -33.69 56.01 -5.06
C SER A 425 -32.57 54.97 -4.96
N SER A 426 -31.32 55.40 -4.72
CA SER A 426 -30.20 54.48 -4.53
C SER A 426 -30.30 53.70 -3.22
N TYR A 427 -30.75 54.34 -2.13
CA TYR A 427 -30.98 53.66 -0.85
C TYR A 427 -32.05 52.56 -0.99
N THR A 428 -33.18 52.88 -1.61
CA THR A 428 -34.28 51.93 -1.81
C THR A 428 -33.87 50.78 -2.74
N ALA A 429 -33.11 51.05 -3.80
CA ALA A 429 -32.55 50.01 -4.68
C ALA A 429 -31.58 49.08 -3.94
N ASN A 430 -30.63 49.63 -3.17
CA ASN A 430 -29.66 48.83 -2.42
C ASN A 430 -30.32 48.04 -1.29
N LEU A 431 -31.28 48.64 -0.58
CA LEU A 431 -32.04 47.94 0.46
C LEU A 431 -32.80 46.73 -0.12
N ALA A 432 -33.45 46.91 -1.28
CA ALA A 432 -34.10 45.81 -1.98
C ALA A 432 -33.11 44.70 -2.36
N ALA A 433 -31.92 45.06 -2.86
CA ALA A 433 -30.87 44.09 -3.16
C ALA A 433 -30.40 43.34 -1.90
N PHE A 434 -30.16 44.05 -0.79
CA PHE A 434 -29.73 43.44 0.48
C PHE A 434 -30.76 42.48 1.07
N LEU A 435 -32.06 42.76 0.92
CA LEU A 435 -33.13 41.88 1.39
C LEU A 435 -33.26 40.59 0.56
N THR A 436 -32.75 40.59 -0.68
CA THR A 436 -32.78 39.40 -1.56
C THR A 436 -31.55 38.52 -1.43
N VAL A 437 -30.44 39.04 -0.91
CA VAL A 437 -29.18 38.29 -0.83
C VAL A 437 -28.98 37.73 0.58
N GLU A 438 -29.11 36.41 0.70
CA GLU A 438 -28.68 35.68 1.89
C GLU A 438 -27.15 35.51 1.85
N THR A 439 -26.42 36.30 2.63
CA THR A 439 -24.98 36.12 2.76
C THR A 439 -24.65 34.94 3.68
N LEU A 440 -24.10 33.87 3.12
CA LEU A 440 -23.52 32.78 3.89
C LEU A 440 -22.19 33.26 4.50
N VAL A 441 -22.11 33.30 5.83
CA VAL A 441 -20.87 33.65 6.53
C VAL A 441 -20.05 32.37 6.70
N THR A 442 -18.97 32.24 5.95
CA THR A 442 -17.98 31.18 6.16
C THR A 442 -17.08 31.54 7.34
N SER A 443 -16.97 30.67 8.34
CA SER A 443 -16.18 30.92 9.55
C SER A 443 -14.66 30.96 9.32
N PHE A 444 -14.17 30.32 8.28
CA PHE A 444 -12.77 30.35 7.85
C PHE A 444 -12.68 30.07 6.36
N LYS A 445 -11.63 30.56 5.70
CA LYS A 445 -11.33 30.30 4.29
C LYS A 445 -10.20 29.28 4.13
N ASP A 446 -9.19 29.38 4.98
CA ASP A 446 -7.95 28.62 4.87
C ASP A 446 -7.61 27.87 6.16
N ILE A 447 -6.70 26.89 6.05
CA ILE A 447 -6.27 26.06 7.19
C ILE A 447 -5.49 26.84 8.24
N GLU A 448 -4.76 27.89 7.83
CA GLU A 448 -4.04 28.77 8.75
C GLU A 448 -5.00 29.59 9.62
N GLU A 449 -6.10 30.04 9.05
CA GLU A 449 -7.17 30.72 9.78
C GLU A 449 -7.82 29.75 10.77
N LEU A 450 -8.07 28.50 10.36
CA LEU A 450 -8.56 27.45 11.26
C LEU A 450 -7.57 27.08 12.37
N ALA A 451 -6.27 27.14 12.12
CA ALA A 451 -5.24 26.81 13.11
C ALA A 451 -4.95 27.95 14.10
N SER A 452 -5.18 29.20 13.69
CA SER A 452 -4.94 30.39 14.53
C SER A 452 -6.11 30.75 15.43
N GLN A 453 -7.31 30.25 15.13
CA GLN A 453 -8.50 30.46 15.94
C GLN A 453 -8.75 29.31 16.92
N ASP A 454 -9.24 29.66 18.11
CA ASP A 454 -9.48 28.71 19.21
C ASP A 454 -10.97 28.28 19.32
N GLU A 455 -11.85 28.76 18.45
CA GLU A 455 -13.30 28.56 18.54
C GLU A 455 -13.72 27.19 17.98
N ILE A 456 -13.16 26.78 16.84
CA ILE A 456 -13.48 25.52 16.15
C ILE A 456 -12.36 24.50 16.36
N LYS A 457 -12.70 23.41 17.04
CA LYS A 457 -11.79 22.28 17.19
C LYS A 457 -11.70 21.48 15.89
N PHE A 458 -10.50 21.07 15.53
CA PHE A 458 -10.23 20.20 14.40
C PHE A 458 -9.46 18.94 14.83
N GLY A 459 -9.48 17.89 14.00
CA GLY A 459 -8.80 16.63 14.29
C GLY A 459 -8.78 15.69 13.09
N ALA A 460 -8.02 14.61 13.20
CA ALA A 460 -7.88 13.57 12.19
C ALA A 460 -8.17 12.18 12.78
N LYS A 461 -8.52 11.20 11.91
CA LYS A 461 -8.79 9.81 12.32
C LYS A 461 -7.57 9.20 13.02
N LYS A 462 -7.77 8.66 14.22
CA LYS A 462 -6.72 7.97 15.00
C LYS A 462 -6.16 6.79 14.19
N GLY A 463 -4.84 6.70 14.08
CA GLY A 463 -4.15 5.65 13.30
C GLY A 463 -4.31 5.79 11.79
N GLY A 464 -4.92 6.87 11.30
CA GLY A 464 -5.03 7.16 9.86
C GLY A 464 -3.73 7.74 9.28
N ALA A 465 -3.57 7.60 7.97
CA ALA A 465 -2.43 8.14 7.23
C ALA A 465 -2.31 9.66 7.42
N THR A 466 -3.42 10.41 7.43
CA THR A 466 -3.45 11.87 7.65
C THR A 466 -2.89 12.28 9.01
N ALA A 467 -3.24 11.56 10.08
CA ALA A 467 -2.73 11.86 11.41
C ALA A 467 -1.21 11.58 11.50
N ASN A 468 -0.76 10.49 10.89
CA ASN A 468 0.67 10.16 10.83
C ASN A 468 1.45 11.18 9.98
N TYR A 469 0.88 11.64 8.86
CA TYR A 469 1.48 12.65 8.00
C TYR A 469 1.80 13.93 8.79
N PHE A 470 0.82 14.48 9.51
CA PHE A 470 1.05 15.68 10.33
C PHE A 470 1.99 15.43 11.51
N ARG A 471 1.99 14.21 12.09
CA ARG A 471 2.90 13.84 13.18
C ARG A 471 4.37 13.80 12.73
N THR A 472 4.65 13.24 11.54
CA THR A 472 6.01 13.14 11.01
C THR A 472 6.53 14.46 10.43
N HIS A 473 5.65 15.26 9.85
CA HIS A 473 6.05 16.55 9.26
C HIS A 473 6.28 17.65 10.31
N HIS A 474 5.67 17.55 11.50
CA HIS A 474 5.98 18.48 12.60
C HIS A 474 7.39 18.28 13.18
N THR A 475 7.99 17.09 13.05
CA THR A 475 9.34 16.81 13.54
C THR A 475 10.47 17.30 12.61
N GLY A 476 10.15 17.89 11.46
CA GLY A 476 11.13 18.44 10.50
C GLY A 476 11.35 19.96 10.56
N MET A 477 10.66 20.67 11.46
CA MET A 477 10.82 22.12 11.69
C MET A 477 11.25 22.42 13.13
N ALA A 478 12.25 21.71 13.64
CA ALA A 478 12.93 22.03 14.89
C ALA A 478 14.44 22.18 14.66
#